data_AF-A0A7L5YQN0-F1
#
_entry.id   AF-A0A7L5YQN0-F1
#
_cell.length_a   1.000
_cell.length_b   1.000
_cell.length_c   1.000
_cell.angle_alpha   90.00
_cell.angle_beta   90.00
_cell.angle_gamma   90.00
#
_symmetry.space_group_name_H-M   'P 1'
#
loop_
_entity.id
_entity.type
_entity.pdbx_description
1 polymer ?
#
loop_
_entity_poly.entity_id
_entity_poly.type
_entity_poly.pdbx_seq_one_letter_code
_entity_poly.pdbx_strand_id
1 'polypeptide(L)'
;MSGAQARVTWPGGEETVTIDGPANEPGGSFALWKHQVAEVTALGMPGTNLPSDRVSGLHTTHPDEAPGNSLFNHSFAVDFQLTTAGNDPIHAVEQPLAHFVLVAPTASVPGQVDWQLVVPYLQAFGLTIGAQPEVARLARRVTIIGSSPGGVSQATEQALVAAGCQVERIGGAPADILRVLTQRIASGTP
;
A
#
# COMPACT_ATOMS: atom_id res chain seq x y z
N MET A 1 27.78 -14.09 19.54
CA MET A 1 27.49 -13.13 18.47
C MET A 1 25.99 -12.98 18.41
N SER A 2 25.45 -11.80 18.70
CA SER A 2 24.01 -11.57 18.90
C SER A 2 23.50 -10.46 17.98
N GLY A 3 23.85 -10.55 16.70
CA GLY A 3 23.34 -9.67 15.64
C GLY A 3 22.29 -10.37 14.78
N ALA A 4 21.46 -9.62 14.07
CA ALA A 4 20.57 -10.18 13.05
C ALA A 4 21.39 -10.85 11.94
N GLN A 5 20.81 -11.80 11.21
CA GLN A 5 21.47 -12.50 10.12
C GLN A 5 20.82 -12.13 8.79
N ALA A 6 21.64 -11.95 7.77
CA ALA A 6 21.22 -11.78 6.39
C ALA A 6 21.88 -12.87 5.54
N ARG A 7 21.10 -13.52 4.69
CA ARG A 7 21.65 -14.40 3.65
C ARG A 7 21.87 -13.58 2.39
N VAL A 8 23.08 -13.68 1.88
CA VAL A 8 23.51 -13.09 0.62
C VAL A 8 23.72 -14.23 -0.38
N THR A 9 23.12 -14.13 -1.56
CA THR A 9 23.27 -15.13 -2.64
C THR A 9 23.78 -14.46 -3.91
N TRP A 10 24.64 -15.14 -4.66
CA TRP A 10 25.15 -14.67 -5.95
C TRP A 10 25.34 -15.86 -6.89
N PRO A 11 25.57 -15.64 -8.21
CA PRO A 11 25.87 -16.72 -9.12
C PRO A 11 27.06 -17.57 -8.66
N GLY A 12 26.78 -18.81 -8.24
CA GLY A 12 27.78 -19.78 -7.80
C GLY A 12 28.06 -19.82 -6.30
N GLY A 13 27.33 -19.09 -5.45
CA GLY A 13 27.53 -19.18 -4.00
C GLY A 13 26.49 -18.45 -3.14
N GLU A 14 26.59 -18.69 -1.84
CA GLU A 14 25.83 -17.98 -0.81
C GLU A 14 26.67 -17.82 0.46
N GLU A 15 26.38 -16.79 1.24
CA GLU A 15 27.00 -16.53 2.53
C GLU A 15 25.95 -15.98 3.50
N THR A 16 26.07 -16.32 4.79
CA THR A 16 25.26 -15.72 5.85
C THR A 16 26.11 -14.72 6.62
N VAL A 17 25.73 -13.45 6.55
CA VAL A 17 26.39 -12.34 7.23
C VAL A 17 25.66 -12.04 8.53
N THR A 18 26.42 -11.86 9.61
CA THR A 18 25.88 -11.35 10.89
C THR A 18 25.97 -9.83 10.89
N ILE A 19 24.86 -9.18 11.19
CA ILE A 19 24.70 -7.74 11.28
C ILE A 19 24.88 -7.33 12.74
N ASP A 20 26.11 -6.95 13.10
CA ASP A 20 26.50 -6.57 14.46
C ASP A 20 27.23 -5.21 14.54
N GLY A 21 27.36 -4.51 13.40
CA GLY A 21 27.84 -3.14 13.36
C GLY A 21 26.91 -2.14 14.09
N PRO A 22 27.46 -1.03 14.62
CA PRO A 22 26.65 0.02 15.25
C PRO A 22 25.78 0.75 14.22
N ALA A 23 24.69 1.39 14.67
CA ALA A 23 23.66 1.98 13.79
C ALA A 23 24.16 3.05 12.80
N ASN A 24 25.33 3.63 13.02
CA ASN A 24 25.96 4.66 12.19
C ASN A 24 27.06 4.14 11.27
N GLU A 25 27.27 2.82 11.20
CA GLU A 25 28.27 2.16 10.36
C GLU A 25 27.62 1.02 9.55
N PRO A 26 28.25 0.56 8.45
CA PRO A 26 27.77 -0.61 7.73
C PRO A 26 27.65 -1.80 8.68
N GLY A 27 26.44 -2.38 8.74
CA GLY A 27 26.13 -3.43 9.72
C GLY A 27 26.87 -4.75 9.47
N GLY A 28 27.38 -4.99 8.26
CA GLY A 28 28.17 -6.16 7.89
C GLY A 28 28.81 -6.00 6.50
N SER A 29 29.68 -6.94 6.13
CA SER A 29 30.37 -6.98 4.84
C SER A 29 30.34 -8.38 4.24
N PHE A 30 30.34 -8.49 2.91
CA PHE A 30 30.52 -9.74 2.18
C PHE A 30 31.40 -9.49 0.96
N ALA A 31 32.10 -10.53 0.50
CA ALA A 31 32.93 -10.43 -0.69
C ALA A 31 32.07 -10.66 -1.95
N LEU A 32 32.17 -9.75 -2.91
CA LEU A 32 31.52 -9.88 -4.21
C LEU A 32 32.56 -9.71 -5.33
N TRP A 33 32.58 -10.63 -6.29
CA TRP A 33 33.50 -10.54 -7.42
C TRP A 33 32.99 -9.57 -8.49
N LYS A 34 33.90 -9.10 -9.35
CA LYS A 34 33.58 -8.20 -10.46
C LYS A 34 32.43 -8.78 -11.30
N HIS A 35 31.46 -7.93 -11.63
CA HIS A 35 30.26 -8.24 -12.41
C HIS A 35 29.26 -9.23 -11.77
N GLN A 36 29.51 -9.70 -10.56
CA GLN A 36 28.49 -10.46 -9.84
C GLN A 36 27.38 -9.53 -9.37
N VAL A 37 26.17 -10.08 -9.41
CA VAL A 37 24.97 -9.47 -8.86
C VAL A 37 24.55 -10.32 -7.67
N ALA A 38 24.48 -9.70 -6.51
CA ALA A 38 24.04 -10.33 -5.28
C ALA A 38 22.56 -10.03 -5.01
N GLU A 39 21.96 -10.92 -4.24
CA GLU A 39 20.66 -10.78 -3.65
C GLU A 39 20.78 -10.94 -2.13
N VAL A 40 19.95 -10.24 -1.37
CA VAL A 40 19.99 -10.25 0.10
C VAL A 40 18.58 -10.51 0.63
N THR A 41 18.48 -11.40 1.61
CA THR A 41 17.27 -11.69 2.39
C THR A 41 17.59 -11.66 3.88
N ALA A 42 16.74 -11.05 4.71
CA ALA A 42 16.88 -11.13 6.16
C ALA A 42 16.45 -12.50 6.67
N LEU A 43 17.22 -13.07 7.61
CA LEU A 43 16.88 -14.34 8.27
C LEU A 43 16.31 -14.13 9.68
N GLY A 44 16.51 -12.94 10.26
CA GLY A 44 16.15 -12.64 11.65
C GLY A 44 17.32 -12.88 12.60
N MET A 45 17.05 -13.27 13.84
CA MET A 45 18.08 -13.63 14.82
C MET A 45 18.69 -15.02 14.53
N PRO A 46 19.90 -15.33 15.03
CA PRO A 46 20.49 -16.65 14.87
C PRO A 46 19.56 -17.78 15.33
N GLY A 47 19.35 -18.78 14.48
CA GLY A 47 18.44 -19.90 14.73
C GLY A 47 16.96 -19.60 14.46
N THR A 48 16.62 -18.38 14.04
CA THR A 48 15.31 -18.06 13.47
C THR A 48 15.38 -18.11 11.95
N ASN A 49 14.25 -18.41 11.31
CA ASN A 49 14.10 -18.33 9.86
C ASN A 49 12.80 -17.61 9.57
N LEU A 50 12.89 -16.30 9.37
CA LEU A 50 11.74 -15.46 9.09
C LEU A 50 11.47 -15.42 7.58
N PRO A 51 10.20 -15.44 7.14
CA PRO A 51 9.86 -15.04 5.78
C PRO A 51 10.38 -13.62 5.53
N SER A 52 11.10 -13.43 4.44
CA SER A 52 11.69 -12.14 4.07
C SER A 52 11.51 -11.91 2.58
N ASP A 53 11.26 -10.66 2.22
CA ASP A 53 11.44 -10.18 0.87
C ASP A 53 12.91 -10.29 0.45
N ARG A 54 13.14 -10.23 -0.87
CA ARG A 54 14.46 -10.31 -1.48
C ARG A 54 14.82 -8.98 -2.13
N VAL A 55 15.94 -8.42 -1.70
CA VAL A 55 16.58 -7.30 -2.41
C VAL A 55 17.49 -7.91 -3.48
N SER A 56 17.33 -7.49 -4.72
CA SER A 56 18.11 -7.99 -5.86
C SER A 56 18.78 -6.83 -6.61
N GLY A 57 19.75 -7.15 -7.46
CA GLY A 57 20.45 -6.15 -8.27
C GLY A 57 21.66 -5.49 -7.59
N LEU A 58 22.11 -6.00 -6.44
CA LEU A 58 23.27 -5.44 -5.74
C LEU A 58 24.55 -5.82 -6.48
N HIS A 59 25.25 -4.84 -7.06
CA HIS A 59 26.48 -5.08 -7.82
C HIS A 59 27.48 -3.95 -7.67
N THR A 60 28.78 -4.26 -7.73
CA THR A 60 29.86 -3.28 -7.58
C THR A 60 30.18 -2.49 -8.86
N THR A 61 29.38 -2.61 -9.92
CA THR A 61 29.59 -1.84 -11.16
C THR A 61 28.80 -0.54 -11.15
N HIS A 62 29.46 0.62 -11.10
CA HIS A 62 28.80 1.92 -11.28
C HIS A 62 29.61 2.83 -12.21
N PRO A 63 29.00 3.53 -13.18
CA PRO A 63 29.72 4.40 -14.12
C PRO A 63 30.25 5.70 -13.47
N ASP A 64 29.63 6.19 -12.40
CA ASP A 64 29.95 7.50 -11.78
C ASP A 64 30.86 7.41 -10.56
N GLU A 65 32.04 6.82 -10.69
CA GLU A 65 33.05 6.90 -9.64
C GLU A 65 33.80 8.23 -9.71
N ALA A 66 33.48 9.16 -8.82
CA ALA A 66 34.22 10.41 -8.69
C ALA A 66 35.71 10.14 -8.34
N PRO A 67 36.65 11.04 -8.72
CA PRO A 67 38.06 10.90 -8.39
C PRO A 67 38.27 10.76 -6.88
N GLY A 68 38.87 9.64 -6.46
CA GLY A 68 39.10 9.31 -5.05
C GLY A 68 38.38 8.05 -4.55
N ASN A 69 37.41 7.54 -5.30
CA ASN A 69 36.77 6.25 -5.01
C ASN A 69 37.55 5.10 -5.67
N SER A 70 37.68 3.99 -4.96
CA SER A 70 38.33 2.78 -5.48
C SER A 70 37.33 1.96 -6.30
N LEU A 71 37.65 1.71 -7.57
CA LEU A 71 36.83 0.91 -8.47
C LEU A 71 36.38 -0.41 -7.84
N PHE A 72 35.06 -0.67 -7.90
CA PHE A 72 34.38 -1.83 -7.30
C PHE A 72 34.26 -1.82 -5.76
N ASN A 73 34.44 -0.68 -5.08
CA ASN A 73 34.19 -0.53 -3.65
C ASN A 73 32.92 0.30 -3.45
N HIS A 74 31.77 -0.37 -3.30
CA HIS A 74 30.49 0.27 -3.04
C HIS A 74 29.84 -0.28 -1.78
N SER A 75 29.23 0.62 -1.02
CA SER A 75 28.37 0.28 0.11
C SER A 75 26.92 0.47 -0.31
N PHE A 76 26.06 -0.41 0.18
CA PHE A 76 24.61 -0.32 -0.01
C PHE A 76 23.97 -0.15 1.36
N ALA A 77 22.95 0.71 1.44
CA ALA A 77 22.05 0.76 2.58
C ALA A 77 20.82 -0.08 2.23
N VAL A 78 20.53 -1.08 3.04
CA VAL A 78 19.36 -1.95 2.90
C VAL A 78 18.68 -2.05 4.26
N ASP A 79 17.45 -1.56 4.33
CA ASP A 79 16.65 -1.58 5.55
C ASP A 79 15.61 -2.71 5.46
N PHE A 80 15.69 -3.66 6.39
CA PHE A 80 14.66 -4.68 6.59
C PHE A 80 13.84 -4.32 7.82
N GLN A 81 12.53 -4.22 7.64
CA GLN A 81 11.60 -4.04 8.74
C GLN A 81 11.03 -5.41 9.13
N LEU A 82 11.34 -5.87 10.35
CA LEU A 82 10.68 -7.03 10.93
C LEU A 82 9.27 -6.65 11.29
N THR A 83 8.32 -7.52 10.94
CA THR A 83 6.99 -7.33 11.46
C THR A 83 6.25 -8.57 11.90
N THR A 84 5.62 -8.44 13.06
CA THR A 84 4.68 -9.41 13.61
C THR A 84 3.44 -9.47 12.72
N ALA A 85 3.02 -10.68 12.33
CA ALA A 85 1.67 -10.91 11.84
C ALA A 85 0.69 -10.36 12.88
N GLY A 86 0.13 -9.17 12.61
CA GLY A 86 -0.68 -8.40 13.55
C GLY A 86 -0.23 -6.97 13.84
N ASN A 87 0.91 -6.48 13.30
CA ASN A 87 1.29 -5.07 13.48
C ASN A 87 2.16 -4.46 12.34
N ASP A 88 2.01 -4.94 11.09
CA ASP A 88 2.66 -4.33 9.91
C ASP A 88 1.70 -3.49 9.07
N PRO A 89 2.03 -2.23 8.73
CA PRO A 89 1.25 -1.45 7.79
C PRO A 89 1.44 -1.86 6.32
N ILE A 90 2.39 -2.75 5.98
CA ILE A 90 2.72 -3.07 4.58
C ILE A 90 2.09 -4.37 4.04
N HIS A 91 1.51 -5.24 4.88
CA HIS A 91 0.75 -6.42 4.42
C HIS A 91 -0.54 -6.71 5.23
N ALA A 92 -1.15 -5.70 5.85
CA ALA A 92 -2.59 -5.76 6.11
C ALA A 92 -3.32 -5.39 4.82
N VAL A 93 -3.77 -6.36 4.02
CA VAL A 93 -4.96 -6.07 3.21
C VAL A 93 -6.12 -6.07 4.19
N GLU A 94 -6.40 -4.94 4.82
CA GLU A 94 -7.76 -4.59 5.19
C GLU A 94 -7.93 -3.09 4.96
N GLN A 95 -8.08 -2.77 3.68
CA GLN A 95 -8.63 -1.50 3.23
C GLN A 95 -7.81 -0.23 3.58
N PRO A 96 -6.74 0.08 2.83
CA PRO A 96 -5.90 1.27 3.07
C PRO A 96 -6.67 2.60 3.02
N LEU A 97 -7.80 2.65 2.30
CA LEU A 97 -8.65 3.83 2.27
C LEU A 97 -9.56 3.83 3.51
N ALA A 98 -9.52 4.91 4.30
CA ALA A 98 -10.42 5.02 5.45
C ALA A 98 -11.89 5.07 4.99
N HIS A 99 -12.17 5.82 3.92
CA HIS A 99 -13.52 6.02 3.41
C HIS A 99 -13.48 6.35 1.92
N PHE A 100 -14.35 5.69 1.14
CA PHE A 100 -14.50 5.91 -0.29
C PHE A 100 -15.97 6.18 -0.64
N VAL A 101 -16.21 7.21 -1.43
CA VAL A 101 -17.52 7.51 -1.99
C VAL A 101 -17.60 6.84 -3.36
N LEU A 102 -18.51 5.88 -3.53
CA LEU A 102 -18.71 5.18 -4.80
C LEU A 102 -19.96 5.73 -5.50
N VAL A 103 -19.76 6.25 -6.70
CA VAL A 103 -20.81 6.78 -7.58
C VAL A 103 -20.85 5.98 -8.88
N ALA A 104 -21.96 6.05 -9.61
CA ALA A 104 -21.99 5.48 -10.95
C ALA A 104 -21.05 6.23 -11.91
N PRO A 105 -20.57 5.57 -12.99
CA PRO A 105 -19.74 6.22 -14.00
C PRO A 105 -20.44 7.44 -14.63
N THR A 106 -19.70 8.52 -14.89
CA THR A 106 -20.20 9.75 -15.56
C THR A 106 -20.64 9.53 -17.00
N ALA A 107 -20.40 8.35 -17.56
CA ALA A 107 -20.95 7.94 -18.85
C ALA A 107 -22.48 7.79 -18.83
N SER A 108 -23.11 7.67 -17.65
CA SER A 108 -24.56 7.65 -17.50
C SER A 108 -25.07 8.99 -16.97
N VAL A 109 -26.29 9.38 -17.37
CA VAL A 109 -26.96 10.59 -16.85
C VAL A 109 -27.13 10.53 -15.32
N PRO A 110 -27.58 9.41 -14.71
CA PRO A 110 -27.62 9.30 -13.25
C PRO A 110 -26.24 9.51 -12.61
N GLY A 111 -25.18 8.94 -13.17
CA GLY A 111 -23.82 9.15 -12.70
C GLY A 111 -23.42 10.63 -12.73
N GLN A 112 -23.69 11.35 -13.82
CA GLN A 112 -23.39 12.79 -13.91
C GLN A 112 -24.11 13.60 -12.83
N VAL A 113 -25.38 13.32 -12.57
CA VAL A 113 -26.16 13.99 -11.53
C VAL A 113 -25.59 13.68 -10.15
N ASP A 114 -25.35 12.41 -9.84
CA ASP A 114 -24.80 11.98 -8.55
C ASP A 114 -23.42 12.62 -8.29
N TRP A 115 -22.56 12.69 -9.31
CA TRP A 115 -21.26 13.36 -9.25
C TRP A 115 -21.37 14.85 -8.90
N GLN A 116 -22.39 15.55 -9.39
CA GLN A 116 -22.60 16.97 -9.06
C GLN A 116 -23.12 17.15 -7.63
N LEU A 117 -24.03 16.28 -7.18
CA LEU A 117 -24.63 16.36 -5.84
C LEU A 117 -23.62 16.14 -4.72
N VAL A 118 -22.60 15.32 -4.95
CA VAL A 118 -21.61 14.95 -3.92
C VAL A 118 -20.49 15.97 -3.75
N VAL A 119 -20.30 16.92 -4.68
CA VAL A 119 -19.17 17.87 -4.62
C VAL A 119 -19.07 18.61 -3.28
N PRO A 120 -20.15 19.21 -2.72
CA PRO A 120 -20.06 19.92 -1.45
C PRO A 120 -19.70 18.98 -0.28
N TYR A 121 -20.17 17.74 -0.34
CA TYR A 121 -19.89 16.71 0.66
C TYR A 121 -18.42 16.30 0.66
N LEU A 122 -17.84 16.08 -0.53
CA LEU A 122 -16.42 15.77 -0.67
C LEU A 122 -15.54 16.92 -0.20
N GLN A 123 -15.92 18.17 -0.51
CA GLN A 123 -15.19 19.36 -0.09
C GLN A 123 -15.22 19.55 1.43
N ALA A 124 -16.36 19.28 2.07
CA ALA A 124 -16.50 19.41 3.52
C ALA A 124 -15.60 18.43 4.31
N PHE A 125 -15.35 17.23 3.77
CA PHE A 125 -14.70 16.14 4.49
C PHE A 125 -13.38 15.65 3.88
N GLY A 126 -12.97 16.13 2.71
CA GLY A 126 -11.75 15.72 2.03
C GLY A 126 -11.76 14.25 1.57
N LEU A 127 -12.92 13.73 1.15
CA LEU A 127 -13.10 12.30 0.87
C LEU A 127 -12.59 11.88 -0.51
N THR A 128 -12.19 10.62 -0.61
CA THR A 128 -11.85 9.98 -1.89
C THR A 128 -13.13 9.51 -2.59
N ILE A 129 -13.24 9.76 -3.89
CA ILE A 129 -14.40 9.37 -4.71
C ILE A 129 -13.97 8.66 -5.99
N GLY A 130 -14.80 7.75 -6.48
CA GLY A 130 -14.66 7.20 -7.83
C GLY A 130 -15.84 6.34 -8.25
N ALA A 131 -15.68 5.69 -9.39
CA ALA A 131 -16.70 4.83 -9.99
C ALA A 131 -16.26 3.36 -10.15
N GLN A 132 -15.06 3.01 -9.68
CA GLN A 132 -14.50 1.66 -9.76
C GLN A 132 -14.76 0.88 -8.46
N PRO A 133 -15.58 -0.19 -8.50
CA PRO A 133 -15.80 -1.05 -7.34
C PRO A 133 -14.53 -1.71 -6.82
N GLU A 134 -13.56 -1.98 -7.70
CA GLU A 134 -12.28 -2.61 -7.35
C GLU A 134 -11.47 -1.73 -6.41
N VAL A 135 -11.51 -0.41 -6.60
CA VAL A 135 -10.86 0.58 -5.71
C VAL A 135 -11.67 0.71 -4.42
N ALA A 136 -13.01 0.72 -4.50
CA ALA A 136 -13.87 0.80 -3.33
C ALA A 136 -13.67 -0.39 -2.36
N ARG A 137 -13.31 -1.58 -2.87
CA ARG A 137 -12.96 -2.76 -2.04
C ARG A 137 -11.73 -2.53 -1.15
N LEU A 138 -10.91 -1.53 -1.46
CA LEU A 138 -9.76 -1.12 -0.65
C LEU A 138 -10.16 -0.12 0.46
N ALA A 139 -11.46 0.12 0.71
CA ALA A 139 -11.92 1.08 1.70
C ALA A 139 -12.64 0.47 2.91
N ARG A 140 -12.31 0.95 4.12
CA ARG A 140 -12.92 0.49 5.38
C ARG A 140 -14.40 0.79 5.42
N ARG A 141 -14.73 1.98 4.91
CA ARG A 141 -16.10 2.42 4.70
C ARG A 141 -16.33 2.78 3.24
N VAL A 142 -17.48 2.40 2.72
CA VAL A 142 -17.93 2.81 1.38
C VAL A 142 -19.29 3.46 1.49
N THR A 143 -19.41 4.72 1.05
CA THR A 143 -20.71 5.36 0.86
C THR A 143 -21.07 5.31 -0.61
N ILE A 144 -22.08 4.51 -0.93
CA ILE A 144 -22.64 4.41 -2.28
C ILE A 144 -23.65 5.54 -2.47
N ILE A 145 -23.51 6.27 -3.56
CA ILE A 145 -24.44 7.34 -3.94
C ILE A 145 -25.25 6.87 -5.14
N GLY A 146 -26.55 7.15 -5.09
CA GLY A 146 -27.47 6.92 -6.19
C GLY A 146 -28.34 5.68 -6.03
N SER A 147 -29.40 5.64 -6.84
CA SER A 147 -30.42 4.59 -6.84
C SER A 147 -30.28 3.65 -8.05
N SER A 148 -30.77 2.43 -7.93
CA SER A 148 -31.02 1.57 -9.09
C SER A 148 -32.41 1.89 -9.68
N PRO A 149 -32.60 1.86 -11.03
CA PRO A 149 -31.63 1.48 -12.06
C PRO A 149 -30.71 2.65 -12.50
N GLY A 150 -29.49 2.32 -12.96
CA GLY A 150 -28.51 3.27 -13.49
C GLY A 150 -27.43 3.73 -12.50
N GLY A 151 -27.65 3.50 -11.21
CA GLY A 151 -26.65 3.63 -10.14
C GLY A 151 -25.81 2.36 -9.92
N VAL A 152 -24.98 2.37 -8.88
CA VAL A 152 -24.21 1.20 -8.42
C VAL A 152 -25.17 0.05 -8.09
N SER A 153 -24.93 -1.13 -8.66
CA SER A 153 -25.82 -2.29 -8.51
C SER A 153 -25.83 -2.88 -7.10
N GLN A 154 -26.88 -3.62 -6.75
CA GLN A 154 -26.97 -4.36 -5.50
C GLN A 154 -25.93 -5.50 -5.41
N ALA A 155 -25.59 -6.13 -6.55
CA ALA A 155 -24.54 -7.15 -6.60
C ALA A 155 -23.17 -6.56 -6.25
N THR A 156 -22.88 -5.33 -6.69
CA THR A 156 -21.67 -4.60 -6.32
C THR A 156 -21.63 -4.28 -4.83
N GLU A 157 -22.75 -3.81 -4.28
CA GLU A 157 -22.89 -3.56 -2.84
C GLU A 157 -22.64 -4.82 -2.00
N GLN A 158 -23.24 -5.95 -2.38
CA GLN A 158 -23.01 -7.24 -1.73
C GLN A 158 -21.56 -7.70 -1.83
N ALA A 159 -20.89 -7.49 -2.98
CA ALA A 159 -19.49 -7.84 -3.16
C ALA A 159 -18.56 -6.99 -2.27
N LEU A 160 -18.90 -5.72 -2.02
CA LEU A 160 -18.15 -4.84 -1.11
C LEU A 160 -18.30 -5.27 0.34
N VAL A 161 -19.53 -5.62 0.76
CA VAL A 161 -19.78 -6.17 2.10
C VAL A 161 -19.04 -7.50 2.30
N ALA A 162 -19.08 -8.40 1.30
CA ALA A 162 -18.35 -9.67 1.35
C ALA A 162 -16.82 -9.49 1.38
N ALA A 163 -16.32 -8.36 0.87
CA ALA A 163 -14.92 -7.95 0.97
C ALA A 163 -14.57 -7.26 2.31
N GLY A 164 -15.50 -7.22 3.28
CA GLY A 164 -15.30 -6.65 4.61
C GLY A 164 -15.54 -5.15 4.70
N CYS A 165 -16.10 -4.50 3.67
CA CYS A 165 -16.36 -3.06 3.72
C CYS A 165 -17.59 -2.74 4.59
N GLN A 166 -17.52 -1.67 5.38
CA GLN A 166 -18.72 -1.06 5.96
C GLN A 166 -19.43 -0.25 4.88
N VAL A 167 -20.47 -0.83 4.28
CA VAL A 167 -21.17 -0.21 3.15
C VAL A 167 -22.46 0.47 3.61
N GLU A 168 -22.65 1.69 3.13
CA GLU A 168 -23.88 2.46 3.33
C GLU A 168 -24.31 3.07 2.00
N ARG A 169 -25.62 2.99 1.69
CA ARG A 169 -26.18 3.60 0.48
C ARG A 169 -27.01 4.84 0.83
N ILE A 170 -26.72 5.94 0.15
CA ILE A 170 -27.57 7.13 0.08
C ILE A 170 -28.26 7.12 -1.29
N GLY A 171 -29.47 6.57 -1.32
CA GLY A 171 -30.34 6.51 -2.49
C GLY A 171 -31.57 7.41 -2.33
N GLY A 172 -32.44 7.35 -3.33
CA GLY A 172 -33.64 8.19 -3.46
C GLY A 172 -33.63 9.02 -4.74
N ALA A 173 -34.56 9.97 -4.82
CA ALA A 173 -34.52 11.01 -5.84
C ALA A 173 -33.34 11.98 -5.57
N PRO A 174 -32.88 12.75 -6.56
CA PRO A 174 -31.79 13.73 -6.37
C PRO A 174 -31.98 14.66 -5.16
N ALA A 175 -33.21 15.08 -4.89
CA ALA A 175 -33.55 15.93 -3.75
C ALA A 175 -33.36 15.21 -2.39
N ASP A 176 -33.62 13.90 -2.32
CA ASP A 176 -33.40 13.10 -1.11
C ASP A 176 -31.92 12.93 -0.83
N ILE A 177 -31.14 12.60 -1.87
CA ILE A 177 -29.68 12.47 -1.77
C ILE A 177 -29.09 13.80 -1.28
N LEU A 178 -29.45 14.92 -1.90
CA LEU A 178 -28.98 16.25 -1.51
C LEU A 178 -29.32 16.59 -0.05
N ARG A 179 -30.55 16.29 0.38
CA ARG A 179 -31.00 16.51 1.75
C ARG A 179 -30.16 15.72 2.75
N VAL A 180 -29.91 14.44 2.50
CA VAL A 180 -29.10 13.58 3.39
C VAL A 180 -27.65 14.06 3.45
N LEU A 181 -27.04 14.39 2.31
CA LEU A 181 -25.67 14.91 2.26
C LEU A 181 -25.55 16.25 3.00
N THR A 182 -26.52 17.15 2.83
CA THR A 182 -26.55 18.43 3.54
C THR A 182 -26.65 18.24 5.05
N GLN A 183 -27.50 17.32 5.50
CA GLN A 183 -27.64 16.98 6.91
C GLN A 183 -26.33 16.45 7.50
N ARG A 184 -25.62 15.59 6.77
CA ARG A 184 -24.33 15.04 7.20
C ARG A 184 -23.23 16.08 7.33
N ILE A 185 -23.18 17.02 6.39
CA ILE A 185 -22.27 18.17 6.48
C ILE A 185 -22.58 18.95 7.76
N ALA A 186 -23.85 19.24 8.03
CA ALA A 186 -24.26 19.96 9.24
C ALA A 186 -23.95 19.19 10.54
N SER A 187 -24.01 17.86 10.52
CA SER A 187 -23.72 17.01 11.69
C SER A 187 -22.26 16.58 11.82
N GLY A 188 -21.39 16.98 10.89
CA GLY A 188 -19.98 16.57 10.87
C GLY A 188 -19.77 15.07 10.68
N THR A 189 -20.70 14.38 10.01
CA THR A 189 -20.68 12.93 9.84
C THR A 189 -20.38 12.57 8.38
N PRO A 190 -19.13 12.23 8.01
CA PRO A 190 -18.85 11.66 6.70
C PRO A 190 -19.52 10.27 6.55
#